data_AF-A0AB38DK04-F1
#
_entry.id   AF-A0AB38DK04-F1
#
_cell.length_a   1.000
_cell.length_b   1.000
_cell.length_c   1.000
_cell.angle_alpha   90.00
_cell.angle_beta   90.00
_cell.angle_gamma   90.00
#
_symmetry.space_group_name_H-M   'P 1'
#
loop_
_entity.id
_entity.type
_entity.pdbx_description
1 polymer ?
#
loop_
_entity_poly.entity_id
_entity_poly.type
_entity_poly.pdbx_seq_one_letter_code
_entity_poly.pdbx_strand_id
1 'polypeptide(L)'
;MLIAAIALVVIFAVWNGWEWFTDGPGHRKPAPPPVSFTQRIALPDCGTHRYVREDLPAAQRDCMNNGRASGLGGELTVVQPTFEGDPITTYYRVFSTDRRVEIFTDASADRFGNAGWSHFYCWAVPLNYPPDPGCVSPTDQPDR
;
A
#
# COMPACT_ATOMS: atom_id res chain seq x y z
N MET A 1 11.80 50.84 2.42
CA MET A 1 11.46 50.05 1.21
C MET A 1 12.43 48.89 0.93
N LEU A 2 13.52 48.70 1.70
CA LEU A 2 14.46 47.58 1.52
C LEU A 2 13.99 46.25 2.16
N ILE A 3 13.21 46.32 3.25
CA ILE A 3 12.81 45.14 4.05
C ILE A 3 11.74 44.29 3.33
N ALA A 4 10.83 44.91 2.57
CA ALA A 4 9.79 44.20 1.82
C ALA A 4 10.35 43.37 0.65
N ALA A 5 11.45 43.83 0.04
CA ALA A 5 12.10 43.10 -1.06
C ALA A 5 12.83 41.85 -0.56
N ILE A 6 13.45 41.90 0.62
CA ILE A 6 14.18 40.77 1.22
C ILE A 6 13.19 39.66 1.61
N ALA A 7 12.04 40.01 2.19
CA ALA A 7 11.02 39.03 2.58
C ALA A 7 10.48 38.22 1.39
N LEU A 8 10.24 38.87 0.25
CA LEU A 8 9.77 38.18 -0.97
C LEU A 8 10.82 37.24 -1.55
N VAL A 9 12.10 37.64 -1.55
CA VAL A 9 13.20 36.79 -2.04
C VAL A 9 13.40 35.56 -1.16
N VAL A 10 13.28 35.70 0.16
CA VAL A 10 13.40 34.57 1.09
C VAL A 10 12.22 33.60 0.94
N ILE A 11 10.99 34.10 0.78
CA ILE A 11 9.82 33.25 0.54
C ILE A 11 9.96 32.49 -0.78
N PHE A 12 10.39 33.15 -1.86
CA PHE A 12 10.64 32.48 -3.14
C PHE A 12 11.78 31.47 -3.04
N ALA A 13 12.89 31.78 -2.37
CA ALA A 13 14.02 30.85 -2.22
C ALA A 13 13.67 29.62 -1.38
N VAL A 14 12.83 29.78 -0.34
CA VAL A 14 12.34 28.66 0.46
C VAL A 14 11.31 27.82 -0.31
N TRP A 15 10.41 28.44 -1.07
CA TRP A 15 9.45 27.74 -1.93
C TRP A 15 10.15 26.96 -3.05
N ASN A 16 11.06 27.61 -3.78
CA ASN A 16 11.85 26.96 -4.82
C ASN A 16 12.76 25.89 -4.20
N GLY A 17 13.44 26.15 -3.08
CA GLY A 17 14.24 25.14 -2.41
C GLY A 17 13.45 23.87 -2.06
N TRP A 18 12.19 24.01 -1.62
CA TRP A 18 11.32 22.88 -1.29
C TRP A 18 10.93 22.06 -2.53
N GLU A 19 10.58 22.69 -3.65
CA GLU A 19 10.26 22.00 -4.91
C GLU A 19 11.46 21.21 -5.48
N TRP A 20 12.69 21.71 -5.29
CA TRP A 20 13.90 21.05 -5.78
C TRP A 20 14.31 19.81 -4.99
N PHE A 21 13.95 19.72 -3.70
CA PHE A 21 14.19 18.50 -2.91
C PHE A 21 13.20 17.37 -3.25
N THR A 22 12.05 17.68 -3.87
CA THR A 22 11.03 16.66 -4.20
C THR A 22 11.08 16.17 -5.65
N ASP A 23 11.56 16.98 -6.59
CA ASP A 23 11.56 16.68 -8.04
C ASP A 23 12.98 16.58 -8.65
N GLY A 24 14.01 16.32 -7.83
CA GLY A 24 15.38 16.09 -8.30
C GLY A 24 15.51 14.92 -9.29
N PRO A 25 16.52 14.93 -10.19
CA PRO A 25 16.72 13.87 -11.18
C PRO A 25 16.91 12.51 -10.50
N GLY A 26 15.91 11.64 -10.64
CA GLY A 26 15.86 10.32 -9.99
C GLY A 26 14.60 10.09 -9.14
N HIS A 27 13.86 11.15 -8.77
CA HIS A 27 12.57 11.02 -8.11
C HIS A 27 11.47 10.78 -9.14
N ARG A 28 11.09 9.50 -9.35
CA ARG A 28 9.83 9.20 -10.02
C ARG A 28 8.69 9.69 -9.12
N LYS A 29 7.77 10.47 -9.68
CA LYS A 29 6.54 10.84 -8.98
C LYS A 29 5.78 9.56 -8.61
N PRO A 30 5.23 9.46 -7.38
CA PRO A 30 4.42 8.32 -7.00
C PRO A 30 3.28 8.11 -8.02
N ALA A 31 3.13 6.88 -8.50
CA ALA A 31 2.02 6.51 -9.35
C ALA A 31 0.69 6.74 -8.60
N PRO A 32 -0.30 7.43 -9.21
CA PRO A 32 -1.59 7.61 -8.57
C PRO A 32 -2.29 6.25 -8.37
N PRO A 33 -3.10 6.09 -7.31
CA PRO A 33 -3.85 4.86 -7.11
C PRO A 33 -4.79 4.57 -8.30
N PRO A 34 -4.91 3.29 -8.73
CA PRO A 34 -5.76 2.93 -9.85
C PRO A 34 -7.24 3.13 -9.50
N VAL A 35 -8.08 3.28 -10.53
CA VAL A 35 -9.54 3.43 -10.36
C VAL A 35 -10.15 2.24 -9.61
N SER A 36 -9.64 1.02 -9.88
CA SER A 36 -10.06 -0.19 -9.16
C SER A 36 -9.82 -0.11 -7.65
N PHE A 37 -8.80 0.64 -7.21
CA PHE A 37 -8.56 0.90 -5.80
C PHE A 37 -9.43 2.04 -5.29
N THR A 38 -9.47 3.19 -5.96
CA THR A 38 -10.19 4.37 -5.44
C THR A 38 -11.71 4.21 -5.42
N GLN A 39 -12.26 3.38 -6.30
CA GLN A 39 -13.70 3.09 -6.38
C GLN A 39 -14.08 1.74 -5.78
N ARG A 40 -13.17 1.09 -5.04
CA ARG A 40 -13.45 -0.19 -4.41
C ARG A 40 -14.52 -0.05 -3.33
N ILE A 41 -15.28 -1.12 -3.12
CA ILE A 41 -16.22 -1.21 -2.01
C ILE A 41 -15.42 -1.20 -0.69
N ALA A 42 -15.82 -0.37 0.27
CA ALA A 42 -15.24 -0.37 1.60
C ALA A 42 -15.59 -1.66 2.35
N LEU A 43 -14.60 -2.25 3.01
CA LEU A 43 -14.75 -3.42 3.87
C LEU A 43 -14.47 -3.01 5.33
N PRO A 44 -14.90 -3.81 6.32
CA PRO A 44 -14.48 -3.62 7.71
C PRO A 44 -12.95 -3.56 7.82
N ASP A 45 -12.45 -2.58 8.56
CA ASP A 45 -11.00 -2.38 8.75
C ASP A 45 -10.45 -3.34 9.81
N CYS A 46 -9.53 -4.20 9.40
CA CYS A 46 -8.77 -5.09 10.27
C CYS A 46 -7.41 -4.51 10.69
N GLY A 47 -7.19 -3.23 10.40
CA GLY A 47 -6.08 -2.43 10.86
C GLY A 47 -4.86 -2.45 9.93
N THR A 48 -3.77 -1.93 10.46
CA THR A 48 -2.48 -1.86 9.77
C THR A 48 -1.42 -2.64 10.53
N HIS A 49 -0.69 -3.48 9.81
CA HIS A 49 0.48 -4.19 10.31
C HIS A 49 1.73 -3.68 9.60
N ARG A 50 2.65 -3.11 10.37
CA ARG A 50 3.98 -2.75 9.87
C ARG A 50 4.91 -3.95 10.04
N TYR A 51 5.28 -4.58 8.94
CA TYR A 51 6.14 -5.75 8.96
C TYR A 51 7.60 -5.33 9.18
N VAL A 52 8.11 -5.59 10.38
CA VAL A 52 9.52 -5.37 10.75
C VAL A 52 10.04 -6.59 11.52
N ARG A 53 10.16 -7.72 10.81
CA ARG A 53 10.61 -9.04 11.32
C ARG A 53 9.64 -9.78 12.25
N GLU A 54 8.54 -9.16 12.65
CA GLU A 54 7.52 -9.80 13.48
C GLU A 54 6.39 -10.39 12.64
N ASP A 55 5.82 -11.49 13.11
CA ASP A 55 4.62 -12.09 12.52
C ASP A 55 3.41 -11.16 12.68
N LEU A 56 2.43 -11.33 11.79
CA LEU A 56 1.14 -10.66 11.91
C LEU A 56 0.51 -10.95 13.29
N PRO A 57 0.02 -9.96 14.05
CA PRO A 57 -0.57 -10.25 15.35
C PRO A 57 -1.92 -10.97 15.21
N ALA A 58 -2.28 -11.74 16.24
CA ALA A 58 -3.48 -12.59 16.21
C ALA A 58 -4.76 -11.78 16.00
N ALA A 59 -4.87 -10.58 16.58
CA ALA A 59 -6.05 -9.74 16.46
C ALA A 59 -6.40 -9.39 14.99
N GLN A 60 -5.39 -9.05 14.18
CA GLN A 60 -5.57 -8.76 12.76
C GLN A 60 -5.96 -10.02 11.97
N ARG A 61 -5.31 -11.16 12.24
CA ARG A 61 -5.67 -12.45 11.63
C ARG A 61 -7.10 -12.85 11.96
N ASP A 62 -7.47 -12.76 13.22
CA ASP A 62 -8.80 -13.15 13.70
C ASP A 62 -9.87 -12.23 13.12
N CYS A 63 -9.60 -10.92 13.02
CA CYS A 63 -10.48 -9.99 12.34
C CYS A 63 -10.76 -10.42 10.89
N MET A 64 -9.71 -10.69 10.12
CA MET A 64 -9.85 -11.09 8.71
C MET A 64 -10.58 -12.44 8.58
N ASN A 65 -10.24 -13.42 9.41
CA ASN A 65 -10.86 -14.74 9.41
C ASN A 65 -12.36 -14.67 9.78
N ASN A 66 -12.70 -13.91 10.83
CA ASN A 66 -14.08 -13.74 11.27
C ASN A 66 -14.89 -12.93 10.27
N GLY A 67 -14.32 -11.88 9.68
CA GLY A 67 -14.93 -11.11 8.60
C GLY A 67 -15.25 -11.99 7.40
N ARG A 68 -14.31 -12.85 7.00
CA ARG A 68 -14.52 -13.82 5.91
C ARG A 68 -15.59 -14.86 6.24
N ALA A 69 -15.53 -15.46 7.42
CA ALA A 69 -16.46 -16.51 7.85
C ALA A 69 -17.90 -15.99 8.03
N SER A 70 -18.06 -14.75 8.49
CA SER A 70 -19.36 -14.10 8.63
C SER A 70 -19.93 -13.53 7.33
N GLY A 71 -19.10 -13.39 6.28
CA GLY A 71 -19.47 -12.76 5.01
C GLY A 71 -19.47 -11.23 5.02
N LEU A 72 -19.13 -10.60 6.15
CA LEU A 72 -18.94 -9.15 6.26
C LEU A 72 -17.67 -8.67 5.53
N GLY A 73 -16.71 -9.58 5.34
CA GLY A 73 -15.40 -9.27 4.79
C GLY A 73 -14.49 -8.54 5.77
N GLY A 74 -13.31 -8.17 5.27
CA GLY A 74 -12.28 -7.45 6.00
C GLY A 74 -11.18 -6.94 5.08
N GLU A 75 -10.60 -5.80 5.42
CA GLU A 75 -9.42 -5.22 4.77
C GLU A 75 -8.28 -5.09 5.78
N LEU A 76 -7.11 -5.63 5.45
CA LEU A 76 -5.89 -5.52 6.23
C LEU A 76 -4.84 -4.79 5.41
N THR A 77 -4.23 -3.76 6.01
CA THR A 77 -3.09 -3.06 5.42
C THR A 77 -1.79 -3.63 5.98
N VAL A 78 -0.89 -4.09 5.12
CA VAL A 78 0.45 -4.54 5.48
C VAL A 78 1.46 -3.57 4.88
N VAL A 79 2.38 -3.04 5.70
CA VAL A 79 3.42 -2.12 5.25
C VAL A 79 4.78 -2.75 5.48
N GLN A 80 5.52 -2.99 4.40
CA GLN A 80 6.88 -3.50 4.45
C GLN A 80 7.85 -2.41 3.98
N PRO A 81 8.83 -1.99 4.81
CA PRO A 81 9.91 -1.17 4.32
C PRO A 81 10.86 -1.99 3.43
N THR A 82 11.33 -1.40 2.33
CA THR A 82 12.49 -1.89 1.58
C THR A 82 13.75 -1.82 2.45
N PHE A 83 14.87 -2.32 1.92
CA PHE A 83 16.16 -2.22 2.60
C PHE A 83 16.58 -0.75 2.81
N GLU A 84 16.25 0.11 1.85
CA GLU A 84 16.47 1.56 1.85
C GLU A 84 15.47 2.32 2.74
N GLY A 85 14.44 1.63 3.23
CA GLY A 85 13.41 2.18 4.13
C GLY A 85 12.18 2.73 3.42
N ASP A 86 12.08 2.62 2.10
CA ASP A 86 10.91 3.06 1.34
C ASP A 86 9.74 2.10 1.60
N PRO A 87 8.50 2.57 1.79
CA PRO A 87 7.38 1.69 2.10
C PRO A 87 6.79 1.05 0.84
N ILE A 88 6.56 -0.26 0.91
CA ILE A 88 5.63 -1.00 0.04
C ILE A 88 4.40 -1.33 0.87
N THR A 89 3.22 -0.95 0.37
CA THR A 89 1.94 -1.17 1.08
C THR A 89 1.08 -2.19 0.34
N THR A 90 0.68 -3.25 1.03
CA THR A 90 -0.22 -4.26 0.49
C THR A 90 -1.58 -4.18 1.20
N TYR A 91 -2.65 -4.18 0.42
CA TYR A 91 -4.03 -4.20 0.91
C TYR A 91 -4.62 -5.58 0.62
N TYR A 92 -4.82 -6.37 1.68
CA TYR A 92 -5.49 -7.66 1.60
C TYR A 92 -6.97 -7.49 1.87
N ARG A 93 -7.81 -7.93 0.92
CA ARG A 93 -9.26 -7.78 1.01
C ARG A 93 -9.93 -9.13 0.90
N VAL A 94 -10.61 -9.53 1.97
CA VAL A 94 -11.42 -10.74 2.03
C VAL A 94 -12.90 -10.37 2.05
N PHE A 95 -13.72 -11.15 1.34
CA PHE A 95 -15.17 -10.96 1.30
C PHE A 95 -15.84 -12.09 2.09
N SER A 96 -16.43 -13.06 1.43
CA SER A 96 -16.97 -14.29 2.00
C SER A 96 -16.12 -15.51 1.60
N THR A 97 -16.41 -16.67 2.19
CA THR A 97 -15.64 -17.91 1.96
C THR A 97 -15.66 -18.41 0.52
N ASP A 98 -16.72 -18.10 -0.23
CA ASP A 98 -16.94 -18.43 -1.65
C ASP A 98 -16.32 -17.41 -2.62
N ARG A 99 -15.82 -16.28 -2.10
CA ARG A 99 -15.21 -15.22 -2.91
C ARG A 99 -13.69 -15.23 -2.83
N ARG A 100 -13.09 -14.88 -3.97
CA ARG A 100 -11.65 -14.68 -4.11
C ARG A 100 -11.17 -13.58 -3.18
N VAL A 101 -9.91 -13.69 -2.76
CA VAL A 101 -9.18 -12.63 -2.07
C VAL A 101 -8.68 -11.64 -3.10
N GLU A 102 -8.88 -10.35 -2.83
CA GLU A 102 -8.42 -9.25 -3.68
C GLU A 102 -7.19 -8.62 -3.04
N ILE A 103 -6.15 -8.37 -3.83
CA ILE A 103 -4.87 -7.87 -3.35
C ILE A 103 -4.45 -6.68 -4.20
N PHE A 104 -4.18 -5.56 -3.54
CA PHE A 104 -3.51 -4.41 -4.13
C PHE A 104 -2.13 -4.26 -3.52
N THR A 105 -1.13 -3.94 -4.33
CA THR A 105 0.19 -3.53 -3.84
C THR A 105 0.53 -2.15 -4.36
N ASP A 106 0.89 -1.25 -3.46
CA ASP A 106 1.39 0.08 -3.74
C ASP A 106 2.90 0.12 -3.45
N ALA A 107 3.68 0.12 -4.51
CA ALA A 107 5.12 0.38 -4.49
C ALA A 107 5.44 1.77 -5.05
N SER A 108 4.46 2.68 -5.14
CA SER A 108 4.65 4.01 -5.71
C SER A 108 5.66 4.87 -4.94
N ALA A 109 5.87 4.56 -3.66
CA ALA A 109 6.87 5.20 -2.79
C ALA A 109 8.25 4.52 -2.82
N ASP A 110 8.40 3.37 -3.48
CA ASP A 110 9.69 2.71 -3.69
C ASP A 110 10.46 3.42 -4.80
N ARG A 111 11.49 4.17 -4.41
CA ARG A 111 12.25 5.03 -5.34
C ARG A 111 13.20 4.23 -6.22
N PHE A 112 13.62 3.06 -5.78
CA PHE A 112 14.70 2.30 -6.41
C PHE A 112 14.24 0.99 -7.05
N GLY A 113 13.08 0.46 -6.67
CA GLY A 113 12.49 -0.74 -7.26
C GLY A 113 11.43 -0.48 -8.34
N ASN A 114 10.56 -1.47 -8.52
CA ASN A 114 9.44 -1.41 -9.46
C ASN A 114 8.33 -0.53 -8.90
N ALA A 115 8.44 0.78 -9.16
CA ALA A 115 7.43 1.74 -8.77
C ALA A 115 6.08 1.47 -9.47
N GLY A 116 4.99 1.56 -8.70
CA GLY A 116 3.63 1.50 -9.26
C GLY A 116 2.66 0.70 -8.41
N TRP A 117 1.51 0.40 -9.02
CA TRP A 117 0.44 -0.38 -8.42
C TRP A 117 0.33 -1.74 -9.09
N SER A 118 0.13 -2.79 -8.30
CA SER A 118 -0.32 -4.10 -8.79
C SER A 118 -1.68 -4.43 -8.18
N HIS A 119 -2.46 -5.20 -8.93
CA HIS A 119 -3.79 -5.63 -8.52
C HIS A 119 -4.07 -7.02 -9.09
N PHE A 120 -4.42 -7.98 -8.24
CA PHE A 120 -4.73 -9.35 -8.63
C PHE A 120 -5.62 -10.05 -7.61
N TYR A 121 -6.19 -11.18 -8.00
CA TYR A 121 -6.98 -12.02 -7.10
C TYR A 121 -6.27 -13.34 -6.77
N CYS A 122 -6.58 -13.91 -5.61
CA CYS A 122 -6.21 -15.27 -5.24
C CYS A 122 -7.46 -16.09 -4.87
N TRP A 123 -7.48 -17.37 -5.25
CA TRP A 123 -8.55 -18.28 -4.84
C TRP A 123 -8.52 -18.62 -3.35
N ALA A 124 -7.32 -18.69 -2.76
CA ALA A 124 -7.11 -18.96 -1.34
C ALA A 124 -6.62 -17.71 -0.60
N VAL A 125 -6.94 -17.64 0.69
CA VAL A 125 -6.35 -16.65 1.59
C VAL A 125 -4.87 -16.96 1.80
N PRO A 126 -3.95 -16.02 1.55
CA PRO A 126 -2.54 -16.21 1.85
C PRO A 126 -2.33 -16.51 3.34
N LEU A 127 -1.46 -17.47 3.64
CA LEU A 127 -1.11 -17.78 5.03
C LEU A 127 -0.45 -16.56 5.69
N ASN A 128 -1.00 -16.09 6.80
CA ASN A 128 -0.48 -14.97 7.60
C ASN A 128 -0.36 -13.62 6.89
N TYR A 129 -0.95 -13.43 5.70
CA TYR A 129 -0.92 -12.18 4.95
C TYR A 129 0.51 -11.63 4.80
N PRO A 130 1.38 -12.36 4.06
CA PRO A 130 2.79 -12.06 4.00
C PRO A 130 3.05 -10.69 3.38
N PRO A 131 4.20 -10.07 3.68
CA PRO A 131 4.52 -8.76 3.13
C PRO A 131 4.97 -8.84 1.65
N ASP A 132 5.42 -10.01 1.18
CA ASP A 132 5.60 -10.32 -0.25
C ASP A 132 4.30 -10.99 -0.76
N PRO A 133 3.43 -10.25 -1.47
CA PRO A 133 2.10 -10.72 -1.77
C PRO A 133 2.11 -11.68 -2.96
N GLY A 134 1.61 -12.89 -2.72
CA GLY A 134 1.39 -13.89 -3.76
C GLY A 134 0.30 -14.89 -3.35
N CYS A 135 -0.27 -15.56 -4.34
CA CYS A 135 -1.15 -16.69 -4.07
C CYS A 135 -0.33 -17.89 -3.60
N VAL A 136 -0.91 -18.75 -2.75
CA VAL A 136 -0.23 -19.93 -2.18
C VAL A 136 0.32 -20.84 -3.29
N SER A 137 -0.47 -21.06 -4.34
CA SER A 137 -0.01 -21.64 -5.60
C SER A 137 -0.12 -20.63 -6.75
N PRO A 138 0.81 -20.62 -7.73
CA PRO A 138 0.64 -19.84 -8.96
C PRO A 138 -0.66 -20.17 -9.71
N THR A 139 -1.16 -21.40 -9.62
CA THR A 139 -2.44 -21.83 -10.20
C THR A 139 -3.64 -21.19 -9.50
N ASP A 140 -3.46 -20.63 -8.31
CA ASP A 140 -4.51 -19.97 -7.55
C ASP A 140 -4.70 -18.51 -7.95
N GLN A 141 -3.85 -17.98 -8.84
CA GLN A 141 -3.99 -16.65 -9.41
C GLN A 141 -4.77 -16.74 -10.73
N PRO A 142 -6.01 -16.26 -10.80
CA PRO A 142 -6.86 -16.41 -11.98
C PRO A 142 -6.52 -15.45 -13.11
N ASP A 143 -5.71 -14.42 -12.84
CA ASP A 143 -5.42 -13.32 -13.77
C ASP A 143 -3.99 -13.39 -14.34
N ARG A 144 -3.32 -14.54 -14.20
CA ARG A 144 -1.94 -14.76 -14.65
C ARG A 144 -1.88 -15.68 -15.87
#